data_AF-A0A7V8B3L1-F1
#
_entry.id   AF-A0A7V8B3L1-F1
#
_cell.length_a   1.000
_cell.length_b   1.000
_cell.length_c   1.000
_cell.angle_alpha   90.00
_cell.angle_beta   90.00
_cell.angle_gamma   90.00
#
_symmetry.space_group_name_H-M   'P 1'
#
loop_
_entity.id
_entity.type
_entity.pdbx_description
1 polymer ?
#
loop_
_entity_poly.entity_id
_entity_poly.type
_entity_poly.pdbx_seq_one_letter_code
_entity_poly.pdbx_strand_id
1 'polypeptide(L)'
;MDTRGQNSKDVPLAVDLDGTLVSTDLLWEGIFLLLKKNILFVFMLPVWLFSGKAYLKRQVAERITLDASRLPYRTEFLEFLRSEHASGRTLVLATAAAEPMAKAVASELGIFSAIYSTSDTTNLSAERKANLLVEHYERQGFDYAGNDRDDLPVFDAARQAIVVAPDHAAAHFQQRTGCKLFSGEKPTIRTYVRMLRVHQWLKNLLVFVPAILAHDILKPDVLTASCLAFIAFSATASAIYIVNDIVDLPVDRRHARKNQRPFARGQISIPFGLGVAALLLVLTAFVCFFLPSAFTLAIVTYLAFTTAYTFALKRMLLGDVICLAGLYSLRLLGGSAASYIPPSFWLMAFAMFFFLSLALVKRYVELQGATVTEKDRILGRGYRPEDRDIVGQCGVAAAFTAALVLALYINSDAVKTLYTYPWLIWPLGPIVLYINVRVWILAHRGDMDDDPVLFIARDWRSQVVIALGAVLLLVAGMR
;
A
#
# COMPACT_ATOMS: atom_id res chain seq x y z
N MET A 1 -7.51 -20.31 51.88
CA MET A 1 -8.03 -21.12 50.76
C MET A 1 -6.85 -21.39 49.83
N ASP A 2 -6.45 -22.65 49.74
CA ASP A 2 -5.28 -23.12 48.98
C ASP A 2 -5.48 -22.96 47.46
N THR A 3 -4.79 -22.00 46.85
CA THR A 3 -4.80 -21.78 45.38
C THR A 3 -3.81 -22.68 44.63
N ARG A 4 -3.15 -23.64 45.30
CA ARG A 4 -2.05 -24.44 44.71
C ARG A 4 -2.45 -25.74 44.01
N GLY A 5 -3.74 -26.01 43.80
CA GLY A 5 -4.22 -27.29 43.25
C GLY A 5 -5.18 -27.24 42.06
N GLN A 6 -5.55 -26.05 41.54
CA GLN A 6 -6.46 -26.00 40.39
C GLN A 6 -5.73 -26.32 39.09
N ASN A 7 -6.18 -27.37 38.41
CA ASN A 7 -5.66 -27.74 37.10
C ASN A 7 -5.98 -26.62 36.10
N SER A 8 -5.12 -26.38 35.11
CA SER A 8 -5.33 -25.26 34.16
C SER A 8 -6.67 -25.32 33.44
N LYS A 9 -7.23 -26.54 33.28
CA LYS A 9 -8.51 -26.83 32.64
C LYS A 9 -9.73 -26.31 33.39
N ASP A 10 -9.65 -26.20 34.71
CA ASP A 10 -10.79 -25.83 35.57
C ASP A 10 -10.99 -24.31 35.65
N VAL A 11 -10.03 -23.54 35.13
CA VAL A 11 -10.03 -22.08 35.19
C VAL A 11 -10.20 -21.49 33.79
N PRO A 12 -11.22 -20.64 33.57
CA PRO A 12 -11.47 -20.05 32.26
C PRO A 12 -10.27 -19.20 31.81
N LEU A 13 -10.01 -19.22 30.50
CA LEU A 13 -9.04 -18.35 29.85
C LEU A 13 -9.79 -17.24 29.11
N ALA A 14 -9.70 -16.02 29.63
CA ALA A 14 -10.18 -14.82 28.97
C ALA A 14 -9.12 -14.30 27.99
N VAL A 15 -9.54 -13.94 26.77
CA VAL A 15 -8.65 -13.60 25.66
C VAL A 15 -9.05 -12.27 25.06
N ASP A 16 -8.10 -11.35 24.93
CA ASP A 16 -8.30 -10.12 24.16
C ASP A 16 -8.25 -10.35 22.65
N LEU A 17 -8.89 -9.46 21.90
CA LEU A 17 -9.04 -9.58 20.45
C LEU A 17 -8.01 -8.77 19.67
N ASP A 18 -8.00 -7.45 19.88
CA ASP A 18 -7.24 -6.49 19.07
C ASP A 18 -5.78 -6.49 19.52
N GLY A 19 -4.84 -6.71 18.60
CA GLY A 19 -3.42 -6.83 18.93
C GLY A 19 -3.01 -8.16 19.59
N THR A 20 -3.92 -8.83 20.30
CA THR A 20 -3.73 -10.16 20.91
C THR A 20 -4.05 -11.30 19.94
N LEU A 21 -5.34 -11.62 19.71
CA LEU A 21 -5.74 -12.72 18.83
C LEU A 21 -5.55 -12.36 17.34
N VAL A 22 -5.90 -11.13 16.98
CA VAL A 22 -5.71 -10.54 15.66
C VAL A 22 -4.57 -9.54 15.75
N SER A 23 -3.70 -9.49 14.74
CA SER A 23 -2.55 -8.56 14.74
C SER A 23 -2.90 -7.09 14.45
N THR A 24 -4.16 -6.80 14.13
CA THR A 24 -4.67 -5.49 13.77
C THR A 24 -5.72 -5.00 14.78
N ASP A 25 -6.10 -3.73 14.63
CA ASP A 25 -7.17 -3.08 15.39
C ASP A 25 -8.44 -3.00 14.53
N LEU A 26 -9.50 -3.69 14.98
CA LEU A 26 -10.77 -3.78 14.26
C LEU A 26 -11.52 -2.46 14.14
N LEU A 27 -11.29 -1.48 15.04
CA LEU A 27 -11.88 -0.15 14.91
C LEU A 27 -11.30 0.57 13.68
N TRP A 28 -9.98 0.54 13.52
CA TRP A 28 -9.34 1.17 12.36
C TRP A 28 -9.73 0.47 11.06
N GLU A 29 -9.73 -0.86 11.02
CA GLU A 29 -10.23 -1.59 9.86
C GLU A 29 -11.69 -1.24 9.54
N GLY A 30 -12.53 -1.17 10.57
CA GLY A 30 -13.93 -0.83 10.43
C GLY A 30 -14.15 0.58 9.88
N ILE A 31 -13.38 1.57 10.33
CA ILE A 31 -13.43 2.93 9.81
C ILE A 31 -13.08 2.95 8.32
N PHE A 32 -12.03 2.24 7.88
CA PHE A 32 -11.66 2.24 6.47
C PHE A 32 -12.63 1.46 5.57
N LEU A 33 -13.22 0.38 6.08
CA LEU A 33 -14.33 -0.30 5.42
C LEU A 33 -15.52 0.65 5.23
N LEU A 34 -15.85 1.45 6.25
CA LEU A 34 -16.90 2.44 6.19
C LEU A 34 -16.60 3.55 5.16
N LEU A 35 -15.39 4.11 5.18
CA LEU A 35 -14.97 5.16 4.24
C LEU A 35 -14.89 4.66 2.80
N LYS A 36 -14.53 3.38 2.59
CA LYS A 36 -14.56 2.76 1.26
C LYS A 36 -15.99 2.63 0.73
N LYS A 37 -16.95 2.33 1.61
CA LYS A 37 -18.38 2.27 1.27
C LYS A 37 -18.93 3.66 0.97
N ASN A 38 -18.61 4.65 1.80
CA ASN A 38 -18.96 6.04 1.59
C ASN A 38 -17.97 6.98 2.29
N ILE A 39 -17.21 7.74 1.50
CA ILE A 39 -16.17 8.66 2.00
C ILE A 39 -16.74 9.79 2.85
N LEU A 40 -18.02 10.16 2.68
CA LEU A 40 -18.66 11.25 3.41
C LEU A 40 -18.76 10.99 4.92
N PHE A 41 -18.66 9.73 5.36
CA PHE A 41 -18.62 9.42 6.79
C PHE A 41 -17.39 9.98 7.49
N VAL A 42 -16.34 10.42 6.76
CA VAL A 42 -15.18 11.10 7.36
C VAL A 42 -15.58 12.31 8.20
N PHE A 43 -16.65 13.03 7.81
CA PHE A 43 -17.17 14.18 8.53
C PHE A 43 -17.99 13.80 9.77
N MET A 44 -18.50 12.57 9.82
CA MET A 44 -19.28 12.05 10.94
C MET A 44 -18.42 11.40 12.02
N LEU A 45 -17.22 10.90 11.69
CA LEU A 45 -16.30 10.29 12.65
C LEU A 45 -16.00 11.21 13.86
N PRO A 46 -15.70 12.52 13.69
CA PRO A 46 -15.51 13.42 14.82
C PRO A 46 -16.78 13.58 15.66
N VAL A 47 -17.95 13.74 15.01
CA VAL A 47 -19.24 13.87 15.69
C VAL A 47 -19.52 12.67 16.57
N TRP A 48 -19.31 11.46 16.05
CA TRP A 48 -19.49 10.23 16.81
C TRP A 48 -18.46 10.07 17.93
N LEU A 49 -17.22 10.51 17.70
CA LEU A 49 -16.19 10.51 18.73
C LEU A 49 -16.51 11.48 19.88
N PHE A 50 -17.08 12.65 19.59
CA PHE A 50 -17.56 13.60 20.62
C PHE A 50 -18.67 13.02 21.48
N SER A 51 -19.51 12.14 20.93
CA SER A 51 -20.51 11.37 21.68
C SER A 51 -19.92 10.18 22.46
N GLY A 52 -18.60 9.93 22.35
CA GLY A 52 -17.87 8.93 23.11
C GLY A 52 -17.31 7.78 22.26
N LYS A 53 -16.22 7.16 22.74
CA LYS A 53 -15.53 6.05 22.04
C LYS A 53 -16.43 4.84 21.79
N ALA A 54 -17.30 4.50 22.74
CA ALA A 54 -18.25 3.39 22.59
C ALA A 54 -19.25 3.67 21.45
N TYR A 55 -19.77 4.89 21.38
CA TYR A 55 -20.68 5.31 20.33
C TYR A 55 -20.03 5.28 18.94
N LEU A 56 -18.79 5.76 18.82
CA LEU A 56 -18.01 5.64 17.58
C LEU A 56 -17.88 4.18 17.12
N LYS A 57 -17.44 3.28 18.02
CA LYS A 57 -17.27 1.85 17.73
C LYS A 57 -18.57 1.21 17.23
N ARG A 58 -19.69 1.53 17.87
CA ARG A 58 -21.03 1.08 17.47
C ARG A 58 -21.43 1.59 16.08
N GLN A 59 -21.36 2.90 15.84
CA GLN A 59 -21.79 3.49 14.57
C GLN A 59 -20.99 2.94 13.38
N VAL A 60 -19.70 2.65 13.59
CA VAL A 60 -18.86 1.97 12.60
C VAL A 60 -19.35 0.54 12.38
N ALA A 61 -19.51 -0.26 13.44
CA ALA A 61 -19.89 -1.67 13.35
C ALA A 61 -21.28 -1.89 12.71
N GLU A 62 -22.27 -1.05 12.97
CA GLU A 62 -23.62 -1.16 12.39
C GLU A 62 -23.66 -0.95 10.87
N ARG A 63 -22.65 -0.29 10.29
CA ARG A 63 -22.66 0.15 8.88
C ARG A 63 -21.79 -0.69 7.96
N ILE A 64 -21.03 -1.64 8.51
CA ILE A 64 -20.10 -2.49 7.79
C ILE A 64 -20.39 -3.97 8.05
N THR A 65 -19.89 -4.82 7.18
CA THR A 65 -19.83 -6.28 7.40
C THR A 65 -18.37 -6.70 7.43
N LEU A 66 -17.97 -7.38 8.51
CA LEU A 66 -16.60 -7.86 8.71
C LEU A 66 -16.47 -9.30 8.20
N ASP A 67 -15.51 -9.55 7.31
CA ASP A 67 -15.13 -10.89 6.85
C ASP A 67 -14.10 -11.47 7.83
N ALA A 68 -14.59 -12.08 8.92
CA ALA A 68 -13.76 -12.60 10.02
C ALA A 68 -12.76 -13.67 9.55
N SER A 69 -13.15 -14.52 8.59
CA SER A 69 -12.33 -15.61 8.04
C SER A 69 -10.95 -15.18 7.51
N ARG A 70 -10.80 -13.90 7.15
CA ARG A 70 -9.58 -13.35 6.55
C ARG A 70 -8.83 -12.37 7.44
N LEU A 71 -9.21 -12.25 8.71
CA LEU A 71 -8.45 -11.45 9.66
C LEU A 71 -7.03 -12.03 9.85
N PRO A 72 -6.03 -11.17 10.10
CA PRO A 72 -4.65 -11.61 10.26
C PRO A 72 -4.45 -12.16 11.68
N TYR A 73 -5.01 -13.34 11.92
CA TYR A 73 -4.89 -14.10 13.18
C TYR A 73 -3.43 -14.47 13.45
N ARG A 74 -3.03 -14.43 14.72
CA ARG A 74 -1.73 -14.95 15.16
C ARG A 74 -1.78 -16.46 15.23
N THR A 75 -1.28 -17.14 14.19
CA THR A 75 -1.44 -18.59 14.01
C THR A 75 -0.98 -19.41 15.20
N GLU A 76 0.22 -19.14 15.74
CA GLU A 76 0.76 -19.85 16.92
C GLU A 76 -0.13 -19.73 18.15
N PHE A 77 -0.65 -18.53 18.41
CA PHE A 77 -1.53 -18.28 19.56
C PHE A 77 -2.93 -18.89 19.33
N LEU A 78 -3.45 -18.84 18.11
CA LEU A 78 -4.73 -19.47 17.76
C LEU A 78 -4.66 -20.99 17.88
N GLU A 79 -3.56 -21.62 17.47
CA GLU A 79 -3.32 -23.05 17.65
C GLU A 79 -3.26 -23.43 19.13
N PHE A 80 -2.61 -22.62 19.97
CA PHE A 80 -2.65 -22.77 21.42
C PHE A 80 -4.09 -22.71 21.97
N LEU A 81 -4.89 -21.72 21.58
CA LEU A 81 -6.30 -21.63 22.03
C LEU A 81 -7.13 -22.84 21.58
N ARG A 82 -6.95 -23.32 20.34
CA ARG A 82 -7.61 -24.53 19.85
C ARG A 82 -7.24 -25.75 20.68
N SER A 83 -5.98 -25.87 21.09
CA SER A 83 -5.52 -26.96 21.96
C SER A 83 -6.13 -26.90 23.36
N GLU A 84 -6.23 -25.70 23.96
CA GLU A 84 -6.86 -25.50 25.27
C GLU A 84 -8.36 -25.83 25.20
N HIS A 85 -9.07 -25.37 24.17
CA HIS A 85 -10.48 -25.70 23.94
C HIS A 85 -10.69 -27.21 23.79
N ALA A 86 -9.88 -27.87 22.96
CA ALA A 86 -9.94 -29.33 22.78
C ALA A 86 -9.63 -30.10 24.08
N SER A 87 -8.87 -29.51 24.99
CA SER A 87 -8.57 -30.08 26.30
C SER A 87 -9.73 -29.99 27.31
N GLY A 88 -10.81 -29.29 26.95
CA GLY A 88 -12.02 -29.06 27.76
C GLY A 88 -12.06 -27.71 28.48
N ARG A 89 -11.10 -26.82 28.22
CA ARG A 89 -10.99 -25.54 28.93
C ARG A 89 -11.99 -24.51 28.39
N THR A 90 -12.69 -23.83 29.29
CA THR A 90 -13.59 -22.71 28.97
C THR A 90 -12.79 -21.52 28.44
N LEU A 91 -13.11 -21.07 27.23
CA LEU A 91 -12.48 -19.88 26.62
C LEU A 91 -13.49 -18.74 26.52
N VAL A 92 -13.07 -17.55 26.92
CA VAL A 92 -13.91 -16.35 26.96
C VAL A 92 -13.27 -15.27 26.10
N LEU A 93 -14.03 -14.67 25.18
CA LEU A 93 -13.56 -13.53 24.41
C LEU A 93 -13.87 -12.25 25.18
N ALA A 94 -12.87 -11.51 25.66
CA ALA A 94 -13.04 -10.28 26.44
C ALA A 94 -12.33 -9.12 25.74
N THR A 95 -13.10 -8.30 25.01
CA THR A 95 -12.55 -7.31 24.06
C THR A 95 -13.17 -5.93 24.19
N ALA A 96 -12.39 -4.89 23.88
CA ALA A 96 -12.91 -3.54 23.71
C ALA A 96 -13.59 -3.34 22.33
N ALA A 97 -13.58 -4.31 21.42
CA ALA A 97 -14.26 -4.22 20.12
C ALA A 97 -15.78 -4.12 20.27
N ALA A 98 -16.46 -3.60 19.25
CA ALA A 98 -17.91 -3.54 19.22
C ALA A 98 -18.52 -4.95 19.14
N GLU A 99 -19.65 -5.15 19.81
CA GLU A 99 -20.34 -6.44 19.89
C GLU A 99 -20.55 -7.15 18.52
N PRO A 100 -20.97 -6.48 17.43
CA PRO A 100 -21.13 -7.16 16.14
C PRO A 100 -19.83 -7.76 15.58
N MET A 101 -18.70 -7.08 15.82
CA MET A 101 -17.39 -7.55 15.37
C MET A 101 -16.88 -8.71 16.24
N ALA A 102 -17.04 -8.60 17.56
CA ALA A 102 -16.67 -9.66 18.50
C ALA A 102 -17.47 -10.95 18.23
N LYS A 103 -18.79 -10.83 18.00
CA LYS A 103 -19.65 -11.95 17.62
C LYS A 103 -19.24 -12.58 16.29
N ALA A 104 -18.90 -11.79 15.27
CA ALA A 104 -18.43 -12.31 13.99
C ALA A 104 -17.16 -13.16 14.14
N VAL A 105 -16.19 -12.71 14.96
CA VAL A 105 -14.96 -13.47 15.23
C VAL A 105 -15.23 -14.74 16.04
N ALA A 106 -16.05 -14.65 17.08
CA ALA A 106 -16.38 -15.81 17.90
C ALA A 106 -17.13 -16.88 17.10
N SER A 107 -18.07 -16.47 16.24
CA SER A 107 -18.81 -17.35 15.35
C SER A 107 -17.91 -18.02 14.31
N GLU A 108 -16.93 -17.30 13.76
CA GLU A 108 -15.97 -17.85 12.80
C GLU A 108 -15.06 -18.92 13.42
N LEU A 109 -14.58 -18.66 14.65
CA LEU A 109 -13.62 -19.56 15.30
C LEU A 109 -14.28 -20.74 16.04
N GLY A 110 -15.48 -20.55 16.58
CA GLY A 110 -16.25 -21.61 17.25
C GLY A 110 -15.65 -22.15 18.56
N ILE A 111 -14.65 -21.48 19.13
CA ILE A 111 -13.93 -21.94 20.34
C ILE A 111 -14.31 -21.21 21.63
N PHE A 112 -15.08 -20.12 21.55
CA PHE A 112 -15.41 -19.28 22.71
C PHE A 112 -16.80 -19.62 23.27
N SER A 113 -16.89 -19.80 24.58
CA SER A 113 -18.14 -20.10 25.30
C SER A 113 -18.89 -18.84 25.75
N ALA A 114 -18.18 -17.72 25.94
CA ALA A 114 -18.75 -16.44 26.32
C ALA A 114 -18.03 -15.28 25.60
N ILE A 115 -18.76 -14.18 25.40
CA ILE A 115 -18.27 -12.98 24.73
C ILE A 115 -18.61 -11.78 25.60
N TYR A 116 -17.58 -11.07 26.05
CA TYR A 116 -17.69 -9.77 26.70
C TYR A 116 -17.07 -8.73 25.78
N SER A 117 -17.89 -7.78 25.32
CA SER A 117 -17.52 -6.76 24.35
C SER A 117 -17.96 -5.37 24.79
N THR A 118 -17.47 -4.32 24.13
CA THR A 118 -18.00 -2.97 24.31
C THR A 118 -19.48 -2.91 23.94
N SER A 119 -20.30 -2.40 24.85
CA SER A 119 -21.74 -2.16 24.68
C SER A 119 -22.02 -0.70 24.30
N ASP A 120 -23.31 -0.38 24.13
CA ASP A 120 -23.80 0.94 23.71
C ASP A 120 -23.30 2.12 24.55
N THR A 121 -23.15 1.90 25.85
CA THR A 121 -22.80 2.95 26.83
C THR A 121 -21.42 2.75 27.45
N THR A 122 -20.88 1.53 27.38
CA THR A 122 -19.69 1.14 28.16
C THR A 122 -18.59 0.60 27.26
N ASN A 123 -17.52 1.38 27.11
CA ASN A 123 -16.28 0.92 26.47
C ASN A 123 -15.54 -0.05 27.43
N LEU A 124 -15.44 -1.32 27.04
CA LEU A 124 -14.84 -2.40 27.84
C LEU A 124 -13.31 -2.43 27.66
N SER A 125 -12.62 -1.41 28.18
CA SER A 125 -11.15 -1.32 28.16
C SER A 125 -10.59 -1.19 29.58
N ALA A 126 -9.35 -1.62 29.77
CA ALA A 126 -8.59 -1.46 31.00
C ALA A 126 -9.34 -1.89 32.28
N GLU A 127 -9.43 -1.01 33.27
CA GLU A 127 -10.04 -1.32 34.58
C GLU A 127 -11.48 -1.83 34.46
N ARG A 128 -12.25 -1.35 33.47
CA ARG A 128 -13.62 -1.86 33.26
C ARG A 128 -13.63 -3.31 32.81
N LYS A 129 -12.66 -3.70 31.98
CA LYS A 129 -12.45 -5.09 31.55
C LYS A 129 -12.06 -5.95 32.76
N ALA A 130 -11.14 -5.45 33.59
CA ALA A 130 -10.72 -6.14 34.82
C ALA A 130 -11.89 -6.33 35.79
N ASN A 131 -12.66 -5.28 36.08
CA ASN A 131 -13.79 -5.33 37.01
C ASN A 131 -14.87 -6.30 36.54
N LEU A 132 -15.20 -6.30 35.25
CA LEU A 132 -16.20 -7.21 34.69
C LEU A 132 -15.77 -8.69 34.80
N LEU A 133 -14.49 -8.99 34.55
CA LEU A 133 -13.97 -10.34 34.69
C LEU A 133 -13.90 -10.79 36.15
N VAL A 134 -13.54 -9.89 37.07
CA VAL A 134 -13.55 -10.16 38.51
C VAL A 134 -14.98 -10.37 39.02
N GLU A 135 -15.97 -9.66 38.49
CA GLU A 135 -17.38 -9.85 38.86
C GLU A 135 -17.91 -11.23 38.45
N HIS A 136 -17.50 -11.74 37.27
CA HIS A 136 -17.99 -13.03 36.75
C HIS A 136 -17.22 -14.24 37.26
N TYR A 137 -15.91 -14.09 37.50
CA TYR A 137 -15.01 -15.22 37.79
C TYR A 137 -14.26 -15.08 39.10
N GLU A 138 -14.50 -14.02 39.88
CA GLU A 138 -13.72 -13.67 41.07
C GLU A 138 -12.27 -13.29 40.76
N ARG A 139 -11.62 -12.60 41.70
CA ARG A 139 -10.21 -12.25 41.56
C ARG A 139 -9.36 -13.52 41.64
N GLN A 140 -8.43 -13.69 40.71
CA GLN A 140 -7.64 -14.93 40.55
C GLN A 140 -8.45 -16.19 40.17
N GLY A 141 -9.70 -16.06 39.72
CA GLY A 141 -10.49 -17.19 39.22
C GLY A 141 -10.52 -17.34 37.70
N PHE A 142 -9.68 -16.59 36.98
CA PHE A 142 -9.49 -16.67 35.53
C PHE A 142 -8.02 -16.45 35.15
N ASP A 143 -7.59 -17.02 34.02
CA ASP A 143 -6.34 -16.64 33.36
C ASP A 143 -6.66 -15.66 32.22
N TYR A 144 -5.70 -14.80 31.86
CA TYR A 144 -5.93 -13.76 30.86
C TYR A 144 -4.82 -13.65 29.83
N ALA A 145 -5.19 -13.55 28.56
CA ALA A 145 -4.29 -13.28 27.45
C ALA A 145 -4.51 -11.87 26.88
N GLY A 146 -3.45 -11.08 26.82
CA GLY A 146 -3.47 -9.67 26.38
C GLY A 146 -2.12 -9.21 25.84
N ASN A 147 -2.06 -7.98 25.32
CA ASN A 147 -0.88 -7.47 24.60
C ASN A 147 -0.41 -6.07 24.98
N ASP A 148 -1.23 -5.25 25.66
CA ASP A 148 -0.94 -3.82 25.79
C ASP A 148 -0.99 -3.28 27.22
N ARG A 149 -0.73 -1.97 27.33
CA ARG A 149 -0.83 -1.24 28.60
C ARG A 149 -2.23 -1.30 29.23
N ASP A 150 -3.28 -1.26 28.43
CA ASP A 150 -4.65 -1.29 28.93
C ASP A 150 -4.96 -2.66 29.57
N ASP A 151 -4.22 -3.72 29.21
CA ASP A 151 -4.37 -5.04 29.81
C ASP A 151 -3.69 -5.20 31.19
N LEU A 152 -2.84 -4.27 31.62
CA LEU A 152 -2.11 -4.38 32.90
C LEU A 152 -3.03 -4.58 34.13
N PRO A 153 -4.15 -3.84 34.31
CA PRO A 153 -5.06 -4.07 35.42
C PRO A 153 -5.71 -5.46 35.39
N VAL A 154 -5.88 -6.03 34.19
CA VAL A 154 -6.44 -7.37 34.02
C VAL A 154 -5.40 -8.42 34.35
N PHE A 155 -4.14 -8.22 33.96
CA PHE A 155 -3.04 -9.10 34.36
C PHE A 155 -2.87 -9.18 35.87
N ASP A 156 -3.04 -8.06 36.59
CA ASP A 156 -2.96 -8.01 38.07
C ASP A 156 -4.17 -8.66 38.78
N ALA A 157 -5.29 -8.81 38.07
CA ALA A 157 -6.51 -9.46 38.57
C ALA A 157 -6.55 -10.96 38.25
N ALA A 158 -5.92 -11.38 37.14
CA ALA A 158 -5.86 -12.76 36.66
C ALA A 158 -4.90 -13.63 37.49
N ARG A 159 -5.20 -14.93 37.54
CA ARG A 159 -4.35 -15.94 38.17
C ARG A 159 -3.05 -16.16 37.42
N GLN A 160 -3.13 -16.29 36.10
CA GLN A 160 -1.98 -16.29 35.21
C GLN A 160 -2.21 -15.31 34.05
N ALA A 161 -1.17 -14.55 33.74
CA ALA A 161 -1.12 -13.71 32.56
C ALA A 161 -0.41 -14.45 31.41
N ILE A 162 -0.94 -14.33 30.21
CA ILE A 162 -0.32 -14.76 28.97
C ILE A 162 -0.12 -13.52 28.11
N VAL A 163 1.13 -13.12 27.92
CA VAL A 163 1.45 -11.92 27.16
C VAL A 163 1.66 -12.31 25.70
N VAL A 164 0.91 -11.68 24.80
CA VAL A 164 0.95 -11.97 23.36
C VAL A 164 1.40 -10.73 22.62
N ALA A 165 2.46 -10.82 21.83
CA ALA A 165 3.00 -9.72 21.02
C ALA A 165 3.04 -8.35 21.74
N PRO A 166 3.76 -8.26 22.88
CA PRO A 166 3.62 -7.15 23.81
C PRO A 166 4.04 -5.80 23.23
N ASP A 167 3.32 -4.75 23.64
CA ASP A 167 3.83 -3.38 23.61
C ASP A 167 4.96 -3.18 24.65
N HIS A 168 5.48 -1.96 24.75
CA HIS A 168 6.56 -1.67 25.70
C HIS A 168 6.16 -1.93 27.18
N ALA A 169 4.91 -1.67 27.55
CA ALA A 169 4.43 -1.80 28.92
C ALA A 169 4.17 -3.28 29.28
N ALA A 170 3.50 -4.03 28.41
CA ALA A 170 3.28 -5.46 28.56
C ALA A 170 4.59 -6.26 28.51
N ALA A 171 5.58 -5.82 27.72
CA ALA A 171 6.90 -6.45 27.68
C ALA A 171 7.63 -6.28 29.01
N HIS A 172 7.58 -5.08 29.60
CA HIS A 172 8.15 -4.83 30.92
C HIS A 172 7.44 -5.66 32.01
N PHE A 173 6.10 -5.79 31.93
CA PHE A 173 5.34 -6.67 32.83
C PHE A 173 5.76 -8.14 32.71
N GLN A 174 5.92 -8.64 31.48
CA GLN A 174 6.36 -10.01 31.21
C GLN A 174 7.76 -10.27 31.75
N GLN A 175 8.71 -9.34 31.56
CA GLN A 175 10.07 -9.44 32.10
C GLN A 175 10.08 -9.49 33.63
N ARG A 176 9.19 -8.72 34.30
CA ARG A 176 9.08 -8.69 35.75
C ARG A 176 8.46 -9.96 36.34
N THR A 177 7.49 -10.56 35.66
CA THR A 177 6.67 -11.67 36.19
C THR A 177 7.09 -13.05 35.68
N GLY A 178 7.84 -13.12 34.58
CA GLY A 178 8.23 -14.40 33.96
C GLY A 178 7.05 -15.16 33.35
N CYS A 179 5.93 -14.48 33.06
CA CYS A 179 4.73 -15.11 32.55
C CYS A 179 4.89 -15.60 31.10
N LYS A 180 3.96 -16.46 30.65
CA LYS A 180 4.02 -17.08 29.31
C LYS A 180 3.98 -16.00 28.22
N LEU A 181 4.91 -16.07 27.28
CA LEU A 181 5.06 -15.11 26.20
C LEU A 181 4.86 -15.77 24.84
N PHE A 182 3.98 -15.20 24.01
CA PHE A 182 3.91 -15.45 22.58
C PHE A 182 4.51 -14.24 21.86
N SER A 183 5.60 -14.45 21.12
CA SER A 183 6.30 -13.35 20.45
C SER A 183 5.53 -12.89 19.21
N GLY A 184 5.42 -11.57 19.01
CA GLY A 184 4.91 -11.00 17.77
C GLY A 184 5.99 -10.88 16.69
N GLU A 185 5.60 -10.96 15.42
CA GLU A 185 6.48 -10.56 14.31
C GLU A 185 6.84 -9.07 14.44
N LYS A 186 8.11 -8.76 14.67
CA LYS A 186 8.59 -7.37 14.70
C LYS A 186 8.79 -6.86 13.27
N PRO A 187 8.37 -5.62 12.96
CA PRO A 187 8.65 -5.02 11.66
C PRO A 187 10.17 -4.86 11.48
N THR A 188 10.68 -5.29 10.33
CA THR A 188 12.09 -5.12 9.95
C THR A 188 12.24 -3.91 9.03
N ILE A 189 13.47 -3.47 8.76
CA ILE A 189 13.75 -2.42 7.76
C ILE A 189 13.11 -2.78 6.41
N ARG A 190 13.13 -4.06 6.03
CA ARG A 190 12.49 -4.57 4.82
C ARG A 190 10.98 -4.34 4.82
N THR A 191 10.33 -4.43 5.98
CA THR A 191 8.89 -4.16 6.16
C THR A 191 8.58 -2.69 5.85
N TYR A 192 9.39 -1.75 6.35
CA TYR A 192 9.24 -0.32 6.05
C TYR A 192 9.54 0.02 4.60
N VAL A 193 10.60 -0.55 4.01
CA VAL A 193 10.92 -0.38 2.58
C VAL A 193 9.79 -0.90 1.68
N ARG A 194 9.14 -2.02 2.07
CA ARG A 194 7.97 -2.56 1.38
C ARG A 194 6.74 -1.67 1.54
N MET A 195 6.52 -1.11 2.73
CA MET A 195 5.44 -0.16 3.01
C MET A 195 5.57 1.11 2.14
N LEU A 196 6.76 1.71 2.10
CA LEU A 196 7.05 2.90 1.27
C LEU A 196 7.06 2.60 -0.23
N ARG A 197 7.08 1.31 -0.62
CA ARG A 197 7.21 0.85 -2.01
C ARG A 197 8.36 1.50 -2.75
N VAL A 198 9.55 1.52 -2.14
CA VAL A 198 10.77 2.15 -2.71
C VAL A 198 11.07 1.68 -4.14
N HIS A 199 10.74 0.43 -4.48
CA HIS A 199 10.86 -0.08 -5.85
C HIS A 199 10.07 0.71 -6.91
N GLN A 200 9.00 1.42 -6.52
CA GLN A 200 8.20 2.30 -7.40
C GLN A 200 8.86 3.66 -7.62
N TRP A 201 9.84 4.05 -6.78
CA TRP A 201 10.55 5.33 -6.94
C TRP A 201 11.37 5.37 -8.22
N LEU A 202 11.71 4.21 -8.78
CA LEU A 202 12.30 4.08 -10.11
C LEU A 202 11.55 4.91 -11.17
N LYS A 203 10.22 4.96 -11.11
CA LYS A 203 9.40 5.73 -12.05
C LYS A 203 9.61 7.24 -11.92
N ASN A 204 10.00 7.70 -10.74
CA ASN A 204 10.25 9.11 -10.48
C ASN A 204 11.62 9.55 -11.00
N LEU A 205 12.50 8.63 -11.42
CA LEU A 205 13.73 9.01 -12.13
C LEU A 205 13.45 9.75 -13.45
N LEU A 206 12.24 9.64 -13.97
CA LEU A 206 11.79 10.41 -15.13
C LEU A 206 11.87 11.94 -14.93
N VAL A 207 11.89 12.42 -13.69
CA VAL A 207 12.10 13.83 -13.34
C VAL A 207 13.47 14.34 -13.82
N PHE A 208 14.48 13.48 -13.92
CA PHE A 208 15.82 13.87 -14.38
C PHE A 208 15.93 13.92 -15.90
N VAL A 209 15.00 13.31 -16.64
CA VAL A 209 15.09 13.17 -18.11
C VAL A 209 15.25 14.52 -18.83
N PRO A 210 14.46 15.58 -18.50
CA PRO A 210 14.64 16.88 -19.14
C PRO A 210 16.03 17.49 -18.92
N ALA A 211 16.56 17.40 -17.69
CA ALA A 211 17.88 17.93 -17.34
C ALA A 211 19.02 17.18 -18.03
N ILE A 212 18.90 15.87 -18.17
CA ILE A 212 19.86 15.03 -18.89
C ILE A 212 19.86 15.39 -20.38
N LEU A 213 18.68 15.46 -21.01
CA LEU A 213 18.58 15.76 -22.44
C LEU A 213 18.98 17.19 -22.79
N ALA A 214 18.88 18.13 -21.84
CA ALA A 214 19.38 19.48 -21.98
C ALA A 214 20.90 19.62 -21.74
N HIS A 215 21.59 18.53 -21.35
CA HIS A 215 23.02 18.53 -20.95
C HIS A 215 23.35 19.44 -19.75
N ASP A 216 22.32 19.84 -18.99
CA ASP A 216 22.44 20.78 -17.88
C ASP A 216 22.49 20.09 -16.51
N ILE A 217 22.37 18.76 -16.46
CA ILE A 217 22.34 17.97 -15.23
C ILE A 217 23.58 18.13 -14.34
N LEU A 218 24.72 18.53 -14.90
CA LEU A 218 25.96 18.77 -14.15
C LEU A 218 25.99 20.14 -13.46
N LYS A 219 25.06 21.05 -13.77
CA LYS A 219 24.93 22.33 -13.07
C LYS A 219 24.40 22.09 -11.65
N PRO A 220 25.07 22.59 -10.59
CA PRO A 220 24.65 22.35 -9.20
C PRO A 220 23.20 22.71 -8.91
N ASP A 221 22.71 23.84 -9.43
CA ASP A 221 21.33 24.30 -9.23
C ASP A 221 20.30 23.36 -9.88
N VAL A 222 20.59 22.85 -11.08
CA VAL A 222 19.72 21.92 -11.81
C VAL A 222 19.71 20.54 -11.13
N LEU A 223 20.88 20.07 -10.69
CA LEU A 223 21.00 18.79 -10.00
C LEU A 223 20.25 18.82 -8.66
N THR A 224 20.44 19.88 -7.87
CA THR A 224 19.75 20.04 -6.58
C THR A 224 18.25 20.15 -6.78
N ALA A 225 17.77 20.95 -7.73
CA ALA A 225 16.35 21.06 -8.05
C ALA A 225 15.74 19.73 -8.52
N SER A 226 16.45 18.98 -9.38
CA SER A 226 16.00 17.67 -9.85
C SER A 226 15.95 16.62 -8.72
N CYS A 227 16.93 16.63 -7.82
CA CYS A 227 16.95 15.77 -6.63
C CYS A 227 15.81 16.09 -5.66
N LEU A 228 15.54 17.37 -5.41
CA LEU A 228 14.40 17.81 -4.61
C LEU A 228 13.08 17.38 -5.25
N ALA A 229 12.93 17.57 -6.56
CA ALA A 229 11.76 17.12 -7.29
C ALA A 229 11.56 15.60 -7.22
N PHE A 230 12.63 14.81 -7.34
CA PHE A 230 12.60 13.36 -7.16
C PHE A 230 12.14 12.96 -5.76
N ILE A 231 12.63 13.63 -4.70
CA ILE A 231 12.21 13.39 -3.31
C ILE A 231 10.72 13.72 -3.15
N ALA A 232 10.25 14.86 -3.64
CA ALA A 232 8.86 15.26 -3.56
C ALA A 232 7.91 14.28 -4.27
N PHE A 233 8.22 13.86 -5.51
CA PHE A 233 7.42 12.85 -6.21
C PHE A 233 7.44 11.49 -5.51
N SER A 234 8.58 11.10 -4.91
CA SER A 234 8.73 9.82 -4.20
C SER A 234 7.99 9.80 -2.87
N ALA A 235 8.07 10.90 -2.10
CA ALA A 235 7.32 11.08 -0.87
C ALA A 235 5.80 11.10 -1.14
N THR A 236 5.36 11.88 -2.14
CA THR A 236 3.96 11.94 -2.57
C THR A 236 3.44 10.57 -3.00
N ALA A 237 4.18 9.87 -3.88
CA ALA A 237 3.79 8.53 -4.33
C ALA A 237 3.68 7.53 -3.17
N SER A 238 4.64 7.56 -2.24
CA SER A 238 4.64 6.68 -1.07
C SER A 238 3.45 6.96 -0.14
N ALA A 239 3.11 8.23 0.10
CA ALA A 239 1.93 8.61 0.88
C ALA A 239 0.64 8.07 0.26
N ILE A 240 0.44 8.26 -1.05
CA ILE A 240 -0.72 7.73 -1.78
C ILE A 240 -0.75 6.19 -1.71
N TYR A 241 0.40 5.52 -1.89
CA TYR A 241 0.45 4.07 -1.83
C TYR A 241 0.11 3.51 -0.45
N ILE A 242 0.52 4.18 0.63
CA ILE A 242 0.14 3.79 1.99
C ILE A 242 -1.38 3.88 2.17
N VAL A 243 -1.98 5.02 1.81
CA VAL A 243 -3.45 5.21 1.91
C VAL A 243 -4.18 4.17 1.06
N ASN A 244 -3.70 3.91 -0.15
CA ASN A 244 -4.30 2.91 -1.03
C ASN A 244 -4.21 1.49 -0.46
N ASP A 245 -3.08 1.12 0.16
CA ASP A 245 -2.93 -0.21 0.78
C ASP A 245 -3.83 -0.40 2.00
N ILE A 246 -4.17 0.68 2.71
CA ILE A 246 -5.14 0.65 3.80
C ILE A 246 -6.57 0.52 3.24
N VAL A 247 -6.93 1.30 2.21
CA VAL A 247 -8.27 1.27 1.59
C VAL A 247 -8.54 -0.06 0.89
N ASP A 248 -7.52 -0.67 0.28
CA ASP A 248 -7.63 -1.94 -0.44
C ASP A 248 -7.35 -3.19 0.41
N LEU A 249 -7.14 -3.03 1.73
CA LEU A 249 -6.85 -4.12 2.67
C LEU A 249 -7.77 -5.36 2.57
N PRO A 250 -9.12 -5.23 2.45
CA PRO A 250 -9.99 -6.40 2.28
C PRO A 250 -9.78 -7.14 0.95
N VAL A 251 -9.43 -6.40 -0.10
CA VAL A 251 -9.18 -6.96 -1.45
C VAL A 251 -7.78 -7.57 -1.48
N ASP A 252 -6.79 -6.91 -0.87
CA ASP A 252 -5.42 -7.37 -0.81
C ASP A 252 -5.29 -8.70 -0.06
N ARG A 253 -6.06 -8.91 1.01
CA ARG A 253 -6.12 -10.19 1.74
C ARG A 253 -6.63 -11.36 0.89
N ARG A 254 -7.49 -11.09 -0.10
CA ARG A 254 -8.03 -12.12 -1.02
C ARG A 254 -7.04 -12.51 -2.12
N HIS A 255 -6.03 -11.68 -2.37
CA HIS A 255 -5.16 -11.82 -3.53
C HIS A 255 -3.89 -12.59 -3.17
N ALA A 256 -3.55 -13.60 -3.97
CA ALA A 256 -2.43 -14.54 -3.72
C ALA A 256 -1.10 -13.86 -3.37
N ARG A 257 -0.72 -12.81 -4.11
CA ARG A 257 0.53 -12.04 -3.87
C ARG A 257 0.37 -10.83 -2.91
N LYS A 258 -0.78 -10.15 -2.92
CA LYS A 258 -0.97 -8.88 -2.18
C LYS A 258 -1.32 -9.09 -0.71
N ASN A 259 -1.73 -10.30 -0.33
CA ASN A 259 -1.95 -10.68 1.08
C ASN A 259 -0.66 -10.56 1.93
N GLN A 260 0.52 -10.53 1.28
CA GLN A 260 1.81 -10.35 1.95
C GLN A 260 2.19 -8.89 2.20
N ARG A 261 1.33 -7.92 1.82
CA ARG A 261 1.59 -6.51 2.10
C ARG A 261 1.62 -6.26 3.62
N PRO A 262 2.45 -5.32 4.11
CA PRO A 262 2.61 -5.09 5.55
C PRO A 262 1.29 -4.83 6.31
N PHE A 263 0.38 -4.03 5.75
CA PHE A 263 -0.94 -3.78 6.34
C PHE A 263 -1.88 -4.99 6.27
N ALA A 264 -1.89 -5.71 5.15
CA ALA A 264 -2.74 -6.90 4.98
C ALA A 264 -2.37 -8.01 5.98
N ARG A 265 -1.06 -8.15 6.29
CA ARG A 265 -0.53 -9.07 7.30
C ARG A 265 -0.62 -8.58 8.75
N GLY A 266 -0.98 -7.31 8.98
CA GLY A 266 -0.96 -6.72 10.32
C GLY A 266 0.46 -6.52 10.91
N GLN A 267 1.49 -6.43 10.07
CA GLN A 267 2.87 -6.16 10.53
C GLN A 267 3.11 -4.69 10.89
N ILE A 268 2.27 -3.80 10.36
CA ILE A 268 2.30 -2.35 10.63
C ILE A 268 0.89 -1.91 10.98
N SER A 269 0.76 -1.11 12.05
CA SER A 269 -0.52 -0.55 12.44
C SER A 269 -0.99 0.54 11.46
N ILE A 270 -2.31 0.60 11.24
CA ILE A 270 -2.94 1.60 10.37
C ILE A 270 -2.61 3.05 10.82
N PRO A 271 -2.67 3.40 12.13
CA PRO A 271 -2.35 4.76 12.58
C PRO A 271 -0.91 5.18 12.26
N PHE A 272 0.04 4.26 12.44
CA PHE A 272 1.43 4.52 12.11
C PHE A 272 1.60 4.80 10.62
N GLY A 273 0.97 3.98 9.77
CA GLY A 273 0.95 4.19 8.32
C GLY A 273 0.43 5.58 7.93
N LEU A 274 -0.69 6.00 8.51
CA LEU A 274 -1.27 7.33 8.27
C LEU A 274 -0.36 8.46 8.76
N GLY A 275 0.27 8.30 9.92
CA GLY A 275 1.26 9.26 10.43
C GLY A 275 2.44 9.43 9.47
N VAL A 276 2.97 8.33 8.93
CA VAL A 276 4.04 8.36 7.92
C VAL A 276 3.54 9.01 6.62
N ALA A 277 2.33 8.69 6.14
CA ALA A 277 1.77 9.30 4.95
C ALA A 277 1.61 10.82 5.11
N ALA A 278 1.11 11.28 6.26
CA ALA A 278 1.00 12.71 6.58
C ALA A 278 2.37 13.39 6.63
N LEU A 279 3.35 12.78 7.29
CA LEU A 279 4.73 13.29 7.34
C LEU A 279 5.35 13.43 5.94
N LEU A 280 5.13 12.46 5.06
CA LEU A 280 5.62 12.50 3.67
C LEU A 280 4.96 13.62 2.85
N LEU A 281 3.67 13.90 3.08
CA LEU A 281 2.99 15.03 2.45
C LEU A 281 3.49 16.38 2.98
N VAL A 282 3.76 16.48 4.29
CA VAL A 282 4.40 17.66 4.89
C VAL A 282 5.80 17.86 4.31
N LEU A 283 6.60 16.79 4.18
CA LEU A 283 7.90 16.83 3.53
C LEU A 283 7.79 17.30 2.06
N THR A 284 6.80 16.80 1.32
CA THR A 284 6.54 17.23 -0.05
C THR A 284 6.23 18.73 -0.10
N ALA A 285 5.32 19.21 0.76
CA ALA A 285 4.97 20.62 0.85
C ALA A 285 6.19 21.48 1.22
N PHE A 286 7.01 21.01 2.15
CA PHE A 286 8.27 21.66 2.53
C PHE A 286 9.21 21.81 1.33
N VAL A 287 9.43 20.73 0.57
CA VAL A 287 10.27 20.74 -0.63
C VAL A 287 9.71 21.68 -1.71
N CYS A 288 8.39 21.73 -1.88
CA CYS A 288 7.75 22.64 -2.84
C CYS A 288 8.04 24.13 -2.55
N PHE A 289 8.35 24.54 -1.32
CA PHE A 289 8.75 25.93 -1.03
C PHE A 289 10.11 26.31 -1.62
N PHE A 290 10.99 25.34 -1.85
CA PHE A 290 12.32 25.57 -2.44
C PHE A 290 12.32 25.47 -3.96
N LEU A 291 11.18 25.13 -4.57
CA LEU A 291 11.05 24.91 -6.00
C LEU A 291 10.07 25.92 -6.61
N PRO A 292 10.06 26.07 -7.94
CA PRO A 292 9.22 27.05 -8.61
C PRO A 292 7.74 26.72 -8.44
N SER A 293 6.86 27.73 -8.45
CA SER A 293 5.41 27.51 -8.31
C SER A 293 4.81 26.58 -9.37
N ALA A 294 5.41 26.55 -10.57
CA ALA A 294 5.06 25.60 -11.63
C ALA A 294 5.29 24.14 -11.22
N PHE A 295 6.32 23.85 -10.41
CA PHE A 295 6.55 22.53 -9.84
C PHE A 295 5.47 22.15 -8.83
N THR A 296 5.09 23.09 -7.96
CA THR A 296 3.99 22.89 -7.00
C THR A 296 2.69 22.55 -7.72
N LEU A 297 2.39 23.23 -8.83
CA LEU A 297 1.24 22.89 -9.67
C LEU A 297 1.35 21.46 -10.20
N ALA A 298 2.52 21.04 -10.70
CA ALA A 298 2.72 19.68 -11.19
C ALA A 298 2.49 18.61 -10.10
N ILE A 299 2.95 18.84 -8.87
CA ILE A 299 2.71 17.95 -7.72
C ILE A 299 1.23 17.91 -7.33
N VAL A 300 0.55 19.06 -7.28
CA VAL A 300 -0.89 19.11 -6.97
C VAL A 300 -1.70 18.39 -8.04
N THR A 301 -1.39 18.61 -9.33
CA THR A 301 -2.02 17.87 -10.44
C THR A 301 -1.73 16.38 -10.34
N TYR A 302 -0.50 15.98 -10.01
CA TYR A 302 -0.14 14.59 -9.79
C TYR A 302 -0.95 13.95 -8.64
N LEU A 303 -1.08 14.63 -7.50
CA LEU A 303 -1.88 14.18 -6.36
C LEU A 303 -3.37 14.06 -6.73
N ALA A 304 -3.92 15.03 -7.46
CA ALA A 304 -5.30 15.02 -7.93
C ALA A 304 -5.55 13.84 -8.89
N PHE A 305 -4.66 13.64 -9.88
CA PHE A 305 -4.79 12.57 -10.87
C PHE A 305 -4.64 11.18 -10.24
N THR A 306 -3.67 10.99 -9.35
CA THR A 306 -3.49 9.70 -8.64
C THR A 306 -4.65 9.36 -7.71
N THR A 307 -5.23 10.37 -7.06
CA THR A 307 -6.44 10.23 -6.24
C THR A 307 -7.64 9.89 -7.11
N ALA A 308 -7.89 10.66 -8.18
CA ALA A 308 -8.95 10.41 -9.15
C ALA A 308 -8.82 9.01 -9.80
N TYR A 309 -7.59 8.56 -10.08
CA TYR A 309 -7.31 7.22 -10.56
C TYR A 309 -7.79 6.15 -9.58
N THR A 310 -7.47 6.30 -8.30
CA THR A 310 -7.80 5.32 -7.27
C THR A 310 -9.30 5.16 -7.06
N PHE A 311 -10.05 6.27 -7.07
CA PHE A 311 -11.48 6.27 -6.76
C PHE A 311 -12.39 6.12 -7.98
N ALA A 312 -12.03 6.69 -9.13
CA ALA A 312 -12.90 6.79 -10.30
C ALA A 312 -12.27 6.22 -11.58
N LEU A 313 -11.12 6.75 -12.02
CA LEU A 313 -10.64 6.52 -13.40
C LEU A 313 -10.23 5.07 -13.64
N LYS A 314 -9.77 4.31 -12.62
CA LYS A 314 -9.44 2.88 -12.77
C LYS A 314 -10.63 2.02 -13.22
N ARG A 315 -11.86 2.50 -13.04
CA ARG A 315 -13.10 1.80 -13.39
C ARG A 315 -13.56 2.10 -14.82
N MET A 316 -13.07 3.17 -15.44
CA MET A 316 -13.44 3.60 -16.78
C MET A 316 -12.61 2.84 -17.82
N LEU A 317 -13.22 2.46 -18.94
CA LEU A 317 -12.51 1.88 -20.09
C LEU A 317 -11.53 2.91 -20.67
N LEU A 318 -10.28 2.53 -20.90
CA LEU A 318 -9.16 3.37 -21.37
C LEU A 318 -8.75 4.56 -20.48
N GLY A 319 -9.66 5.05 -19.61
CA GLY A 319 -9.38 6.13 -18.68
C GLY A 319 -8.24 5.83 -17.72
N ASP A 320 -8.06 4.56 -17.33
CA ASP A 320 -6.94 4.14 -16.49
C ASP A 320 -5.59 4.21 -17.25
N VAL A 321 -5.55 3.77 -18.51
CA VAL A 321 -4.33 3.71 -19.31
C VAL A 321 -3.89 5.13 -19.70
N ILE A 322 -4.84 5.97 -20.12
CA ILE A 322 -4.58 7.40 -20.41
C ILE A 322 -4.09 8.11 -19.14
N CYS A 323 -4.73 7.84 -17.99
CA CYS A 323 -4.29 8.41 -16.72
C CYS A 323 -2.88 7.95 -16.34
N LEU A 324 -2.56 6.66 -16.50
CA LEU A 324 -1.20 6.16 -16.24
C LEU A 324 -0.16 6.83 -17.14
N ALA A 325 -0.43 6.94 -18.44
CA ALA A 325 0.45 7.64 -19.37
C ALA A 325 0.64 9.12 -18.95
N GLY A 326 -0.46 9.80 -18.64
CA GLY A 326 -0.44 11.18 -18.13
C GLY A 326 0.36 11.34 -16.84
N LEU A 327 0.25 10.40 -15.90
CA LEU A 327 1.02 10.40 -14.65
C LEU A 327 2.53 10.23 -14.90
N TYR A 328 2.94 9.45 -15.90
CA TYR A 328 4.34 9.38 -16.30
C TYR A 328 4.81 10.69 -16.95
N SER A 329 4.02 11.25 -17.88
CA SER A 329 4.31 12.54 -18.52
C SER A 329 4.38 13.69 -17.51
N LEU A 330 3.54 13.70 -16.47
CA LEU A 330 3.57 14.71 -15.40
C LEU A 330 4.89 14.71 -14.63
N ARG A 331 5.59 13.58 -14.53
CA ARG A 331 6.93 13.54 -13.90
C ARG A 331 7.98 14.25 -14.75
N LEU A 332 7.91 14.10 -16.07
CA LEU A 332 8.78 14.83 -16.99
C LEU A 332 8.47 16.33 -16.92
N LEU A 333 7.19 16.70 -16.94
CA LEU A 333 6.77 18.10 -16.78
C LEU A 333 7.23 18.68 -15.44
N GLY A 334 7.10 17.92 -14.35
CA GLY A 334 7.60 18.32 -13.03
C GLY A 334 9.12 18.52 -13.02
N GLY A 335 9.88 17.63 -13.66
CA GLY A 335 11.33 17.79 -13.82
C GLY A 335 11.74 19.04 -14.57
N SER A 336 11.07 19.31 -15.69
CA SER A 336 11.23 20.54 -16.46
C SER A 336 10.89 21.78 -15.63
N ALA A 337 9.78 21.75 -14.91
CA ALA A 337 9.33 22.86 -14.06
C ALA A 337 10.28 23.12 -12.87
N ALA A 338 10.82 22.07 -12.24
CA ALA A 338 11.77 22.21 -11.15
C ALA A 338 13.10 22.81 -11.61
N SER A 339 13.57 22.43 -12.81
CA SER A 339 14.88 22.80 -13.34
C SER A 339 14.89 24.10 -14.14
N TYR A 340 13.74 24.78 -14.28
CA TYR A 340 13.54 25.91 -15.20
C TYR A 340 13.87 25.59 -16.67
N ILE A 341 13.83 24.32 -17.06
CA ILE A 341 14.10 23.88 -18.43
C ILE A 341 12.76 23.81 -19.16
N PRO A 342 12.54 24.59 -20.23
CA PRO A 342 11.31 24.53 -21.01
C PRO A 342 11.02 23.11 -21.50
N PRO A 343 9.77 22.62 -21.37
CA PRO A 343 9.44 21.29 -21.85
C PRO A 343 9.53 21.23 -23.37
N SER A 344 10.25 20.24 -23.90
CA SER A 344 10.29 19.98 -25.34
C SER A 344 8.97 19.35 -25.80
N PHE A 345 8.32 19.95 -26.79
CA PHE A 345 7.12 19.41 -27.42
C PHE A 345 7.35 17.96 -27.90
N TRP A 346 8.48 17.72 -28.56
CA TRP A 346 8.86 16.41 -29.08
C TRP A 346 9.06 15.39 -27.96
N LEU A 347 9.72 15.77 -26.87
CA LEU A 347 9.91 14.90 -25.71
C LEU A 347 8.55 14.52 -25.08
N MET A 348 7.63 15.48 -24.97
CA MET A 348 6.31 15.24 -24.40
C MET A 348 5.45 14.33 -25.29
N ALA A 349 5.47 14.55 -26.60
CA ALA A 349 4.77 13.72 -27.57
C ALA A 349 5.32 12.28 -27.56
N PHE A 350 6.65 12.13 -27.58
CA PHE A 350 7.31 10.84 -27.45
C PHE A 350 6.91 10.11 -26.16
N ALA A 351 7.04 10.81 -25.02
CA ALA A 351 6.72 10.27 -23.70
C ALA A 351 5.26 9.81 -23.61
N MET A 352 4.33 10.60 -24.14
CA MET A 352 2.90 10.26 -24.12
C MET A 352 2.64 8.92 -24.81
N PHE A 353 3.13 8.71 -26.04
CA PHE A 353 2.91 7.46 -26.77
C PHE A 353 3.71 6.29 -26.17
N PHE A 354 4.94 6.53 -25.73
CA PHE A 354 5.77 5.50 -25.10
C PHE A 354 5.12 4.99 -23.82
N PHE A 355 4.71 5.88 -22.91
CA PHE A 355 4.06 5.50 -21.66
C PHE A 355 2.65 4.96 -21.86
N LEU A 356 1.92 5.42 -22.88
CA LEU A 356 0.65 4.81 -23.28
C LEU A 356 0.86 3.35 -23.69
N SER A 357 1.88 3.06 -24.50
CA SER A 357 2.24 1.69 -24.87
C SER A 357 2.52 0.84 -23.63
N LEU A 358 3.40 1.29 -22.72
CA LEU A 358 3.70 0.54 -21.49
C LEU A 358 2.47 0.37 -20.58
N ALA A 359 1.60 1.37 -20.48
CA ALA A 359 0.35 1.24 -19.73
C ALA A 359 -0.60 0.19 -20.35
N LEU A 360 -0.65 0.10 -21.68
CA LEU A 360 -1.40 -0.92 -22.39
C LEU A 360 -0.80 -2.32 -22.21
N VAL A 361 0.53 -2.45 -22.15
CA VAL A 361 1.18 -3.73 -21.83
C VAL A 361 0.72 -4.24 -20.46
N LYS A 362 0.73 -3.36 -19.45
CA LYS A 362 0.24 -3.72 -18.11
C LYS A 362 -1.20 -4.22 -18.16
N ARG A 363 -2.06 -3.53 -18.92
CA ARG A 363 -3.46 -3.92 -19.09
C ARG A 363 -3.60 -5.26 -19.80
N TYR A 364 -2.79 -5.49 -20.84
CA TYR A 364 -2.76 -6.72 -21.61
C TYR A 364 -2.41 -7.94 -20.74
N VAL A 365 -1.37 -7.83 -19.92
CA VAL A 365 -0.95 -8.90 -18.98
C VAL A 365 -2.03 -9.16 -17.93
N GLU A 366 -2.63 -8.11 -17.36
CA GLU A 366 -3.74 -8.27 -16.40
C GLU A 366 -4.97 -8.97 -17.02
N LEU A 367 -5.25 -8.74 -18.31
CA LEU A 367 -6.33 -9.42 -19.05
C LEU A 367 -5.99 -10.88 -19.33
N GLN A 368 -4.73 -11.19 -19.65
CA GLN A 368 -4.27 -12.56 -19.88
C GLN A 368 -4.32 -13.43 -18.61
N GLY A 369 -4.04 -12.85 -17.44
CA GLY A 369 -4.08 -13.55 -16.15
C GLY A 369 -5.48 -13.67 -15.52
N ALA A 370 -6.54 -13.14 -16.15
CA ALA A 370 -7.88 -13.17 -15.60
C ALA A 370 -8.53 -14.54 -15.83
N THR A 371 -8.89 -15.24 -14.76
CA THR A 371 -9.58 -16.55 -14.78
C THR A 371 -11.12 -16.42 -14.80
N VAL A 372 -11.65 -15.25 -15.14
CA VAL A 372 -13.09 -14.98 -15.09
C VAL A 372 -13.73 -15.36 -16.43
N THR A 373 -15.00 -15.79 -16.41
CA THR A 373 -15.81 -16.07 -17.60
C THR A 373 -15.77 -14.90 -18.59
N GLU A 374 -15.75 -15.16 -19.89
CA GLU A 374 -15.54 -14.16 -20.97
C GLU A 374 -16.43 -12.90 -20.90
N LYS A 375 -17.63 -13.02 -20.32
CA LYS A 375 -18.63 -11.92 -20.24
C LYS A 375 -18.52 -11.07 -18.98
N ASP A 376 -17.79 -11.53 -17.97
CA ASP A 376 -17.68 -10.84 -16.69
C ASP A 376 -16.55 -9.82 -16.74
N ARG A 377 -16.83 -8.63 -16.21
CA ARG A 377 -15.81 -7.59 -16.06
C ARG A 377 -14.77 -8.03 -15.03
N ILE A 378 -13.50 -7.72 -15.29
CA ILE A 378 -12.47 -7.83 -14.25
C ILE A 378 -12.92 -6.99 -13.05
N LEU A 379 -12.93 -7.59 -11.85
CA LEU A 379 -13.35 -6.96 -10.61
C LEU A 379 -12.76 -5.54 -10.47
N GLY A 380 -13.65 -4.55 -10.54
CA GLY A 380 -13.33 -3.13 -10.35
C GLY A 380 -12.79 -2.38 -11.57
N ARG A 381 -12.88 -2.93 -12.80
CA ARG A 381 -12.37 -2.30 -14.01
C ARG A 381 -13.32 -2.45 -15.22
N GLY A 382 -13.22 -1.55 -16.20
CA GLY A 382 -14.13 -1.47 -17.35
C GLY A 382 -13.80 -2.38 -18.54
N TYR A 383 -12.90 -3.36 -18.37
CA TYR A 383 -12.42 -4.24 -19.44
C TYR A 383 -13.01 -5.65 -19.32
N ARG A 384 -13.07 -6.33 -20.46
CA ARG A 384 -13.41 -7.75 -20.60
C ARG A 384 -12.25 -8.53 -21.21
N PRO A 385 -12.12 -9.84 -20.93
CA PRO A 385 -11.08 -10.68 -21.53
C PRO A 385 -11.01 -10.60 -23.06
N GLU A 386 -12.16 -10.42 -23.73
CA GLU A 386 -12.26 -10.23 -25.20
C GLU A 386 -11.52 -9.00 -25.74
N ASP A 387 -11.32 -7.96 -24.91
CA ASP A 387 -10.65 -6.72 -25.32
C ASP A 387 -9.13 -6.90 -25.49
N ARG A 388 -8.57 -8.05 -25.11
CA ARG A 388 -7.13 -8.31 -25.04
C ARG A 388 -6.42 -8.00 -26.35
N ASP A 389 -6.94 -8.48 -27.47
CA ASP A 389 -6.27 -8.33 -28.77
C ASP A 389 -6.28 -6.89 -29.25
N ILE A 390 -7.40 -6.18 -29.06
CA ILE A 390 -7.52 -4.75 -29.39
C ILE A 390 -6.56 -3.93 -28.51
N VAL A 391 -6.50 -4.21 -27.21
CA VAL A 391 -5.54 -3.56 -26.28
C VAL A 391 -4.11 -3.80 -26.75
N GLY A 392 -3.79 -5.03 -27.18
CA GLY A 392 -2.49 -5.38 -27.74
C GLY A 392 -2.16 -4.57 -29.00
N GLN A 393 -3.07 -4.53 -29.97
CA GLN A 393 -2.89 -3.79 -31.21
C GLN A 393 -2.72 -2.28 -30.98
N CYS A 394 -3.56 -1.68 -30.13
CA CYS A 394 -3.41 -0.26 -29.74
C CYS A 394 -2.06 0.01 -29.09
N GLY A 395 -1.58 -0.93 -28.27
CA GLY A 395 -0.33 -0.80 -27.56
C GLY A 395 0.90 -0.90 -28.45
N VAL A 396 0.91 -1.83 -29.40
CA VAL A 396 1.94 -1.92 -30.44
C VAL A 396 1.89 -0.67 -31.33
N ALA A 397 0.71 -0.23 -31.76
CA ALA A 397 0.57 1.01 -32.53
C ALA A 397 1.16 2.23 -31.79
N ALA A 398 0.89 2.37 -30.48
CA ALA A 398 1.48 3.43 -29.66
C ALA A 398 3.01 3.33 -29.58
N ALA A 399 3.59 2.12 -29.53
CA ALA A 399 5.05 1.93 -29.56
C ALA A 399 5.68 2.39 -30.88
N PHE A 400 5.07 2.03 -32.02
CA PHE A 400 5.55 2.48 -33.33
C PHE A 400 5.40 3.98 -33.51
N THR A 401 4.30 4.58 -33.04
CA THR A 401 4.11 6.03 -33.03
C THR A 401 5.17 6.73 -32.17
N ALA A 402 5.51 6.19 -31.00
CA ALA A 402 6.59 6.74 -30.18
C ALA A 402 7.94 6.72 -30.93
N ALA A 403 8.27 5.61 -31.59
CA ALA A 403 9.50 5.51 -32.40
C ALA A 403 9.49 6.49 -33.59
N LEU A 404 8.35 6.67 -34.26
CA LEU A 404 8.19 7.66 -35.33
C LEU A 404 8.39 9.09 -34.83
N VAL A 405 7.77 9.45 -33.70
CA VAL A 405 7.94 10.79 -33.08
C VAL A 405 9.41 11.02 -32.71
N LEU A 406 10.10 10.00 -32.19
CA LEU A 406 11.54 10.09 -31.91
C LEU A 406 12.36 10.31 -33.19
N ALA A 407 12.05 9.62 -34.29
CA ALA A 407 12.71 9.83 -35.57
C ALA A 407 12.50 11.26 -36.11
N LEU A 408 11.28 11.80 -35.98
CA LEU A 408 10.99 13.19 -36.35
C LEU A 408 11.75 14.19 -35.48
N TYR A 409 11.88 13.93 -34.18
CA TYR A 409 12.69 14.74 -33.27
C TYR A 409 14.17 14.76 -33.68
N ILE A 410 14.75 13.60 -34.00
CA ILE A 410 16.16 13.48 -34.42
C ILE A 410 16.45 14.34 -35.65
N ASN A 411 15.48 14.47 -36.56
CA ASN A 411 15.61 15.29 -37.77
C ASN A 411 15.35 16.80 -37.54
N SER A 412 14.94 17.21 -36.34
CA SER A 412 14.61 18.60 -36.02
C SER A 412 15.83 19.49 -35.88
N ASP A 413 15.66 20.80 -36.09
CA ASP A 413 16.73 21.79 -35.95
C ASP A 413 17.23 21.93 -34.50
N ALA A 414 16.40 21.57 -33.52
CA ALA A 414 16.81 21.51 -32.11
C ALA A 414 17.92 20.47 -31.87
N VAL A 415 17.89 19.33 -32.56
CA VAL A 415 18.90 18.28 -32.41
C VAL A 415 20.19 18.67 -33.15
N LYS A 416 20.07 19.28 -34.33
CA LYS A 416 21.21 19.76 -35.11
C LYS A 416 22.01 20.86 -34.41
N THR A 417 21.35 21.65 -33.55
CA THR A 417 22.00 22.72 -32.78
C THR A 417 22.59 22.21 -31.45
N LEU A 418 21.95 21.21 -30.82
CA LEU A 418 22.36 20.72 -29.51
C LEU A 418 23.50 19.70 -29.57
N TYR A 419 23.60 18.91 -30.65
CA TYR A 419 24.56 17.81 -30.78
C TYR A 419 25.59 18.07 -31.89
N THR A 420 26.87 17.81 -31.59
CA THR A 420 27.99 17.93 -32.54
C THR A 420 27.89 16.90 -33.66
N TYR A 421 27.46 15.68 -33.33
CA TYR A 421 27.31 14.58 -34.28
C TYR A 421 25.88 14.02 -34.29
N PRO A 422 24.90 14.72 -34.90
CA PRO A 422 23.48 14.32 -34.87
C PRO A 422 23.20 12.92 -35.44
N TRP A 423 24.04 12.45 -36.37
CA TRP A 423 23.89 11.12 -36.99
C TRP A 423 24.09 9.97 -36.00
N LEU A 424 24.82 10.17 -34.91
CA LEU A 424 24.99 9.16 -33.84
C LEU A 424 23.72 8.92 -33.03
N ILE A 425 22.72 9.79 -33.15
CA ILE A 425 21.45 9.71 -32.42
C ILE A 425 20.45 8.83 -33.17
N TRP A 426 20.60 8.67 -34.50
CA TRP A 426 19.71 7.85 -35.34
C TRP A 426 19.47 6.43 -34.81
N PRO A 427 20.46 5.69 -34.30
CA PRO A 427 20.25 4.36 -33.74
C PRO A 427 19.30 4.31 -32.52
N LEU A 428 19.00 5.45 -31.86
CA LEU A 428 18.02 5.48 -30.77
C LEU A 428 16.61 5.09 -31.22
N GLY A 429 16.21 5.44 -32.45
CA GLY A 429 14.93 5.02 -33.03
C GLY A 429 14.74 3.50 -33.01
N PRO A 430 15.60 2.72 -33.72
CA PRO A 430 15.51 1.27 -33.71
C PRO A 430 15.78 0.65 -32.34
N ILE A 431 16.62 1.26 -31.48
CA ILE A 431 16.83 0.82 -30.09
C ILE A 431 15.52 0.87 -29.28
N VAL A 432 14.83 2.01 -29.29
CA VAL A 432 13.56 2.19 -28.57
C VAL A 432 12.49 1.26 -29.15
N LEU A 433 12.45 1.12 -30.47
CA LEU A 433 11.51 0.21 -31.12
C LEU A 433 11.77 -1.25 -30.71
N TYR A 434 13.03 -1.70 -30.70
CA TYR A 434 13.41 -3.04 -30.25
C TYR A 434 12.96 -3.31 -28.82
N ILE A 435 13.21 -2.37 -27.88
CA ILE A 435 12.78 -2.52 -26.48
C ILE A 435 11.26 -2.68 -26.40
N ASN A 436 10.50 -1.80 -27.06
CA ASN A 436 9.03 -1.85 -27.01
C ASN A 436 8.48 -3.13 -27.62
N VAL A 437 8.92 -3.49 -28.83
CA VAL A 437 8.46 -4.71 -29.52
C VAL A 437 8.81 -5.95 -28.69
N ARG A 438 10.01 -5.99 -28.10
CA ARG A 438 10.39 -7.10 -27.21
C ARG A 438 9.49 -7.18 -25.98
N VAL A 439 9.17 -6.07 -25.34
CA VAL A 439 8.22 -6.04 -24.21
C VAL A 439 6.86 -6.61 -24.62
N TRP A 440 6.35 -6.22 -25.79
CA TRP A 440 5.07 -6.76 -26.32
C TRP A 440 5.13 -8.25 -26.63
N ILE A 441 6.24 -8.74 -27.22
CA ILE A 441 6.43 -10.17 -27.49
C ILE A 441 6.45 -10.97 -26.18
N LEU A 442 7.17 -10.50 -25.16
CA LEU A 442 7.25 -11.18 -23.87
C LEU A 442 5.93 -11.13 -23.10
N ALA A 443 5.22 -10.01 -23.15
CA ALA A 443 3.88 -9.90 -22.61
C ALA A 443 2.93 -10.89 -23.29
N HIS A 444 2.98 -11.02 -24.62
CA HIS A 444 2.18 -12.01 -25.35
C HIS A 444 2.46 -13.46 -24.90
N ARG A 445 3.73 -13.80 -24.68
CA ARG A 445 4.17 -15.13 -24.21
C ARG A 445 3.77 -15.44 -22.76
N GLY A 446 3.37 -14.44 -21.98
CA GLY A 446 3.12 -14.59 -20.55
C GLY A 446 4.39 -14.56 -19.68
N ASP A 447 5.53 -14.14 -20.24
CA ASP A 447 6.83 -14.09 -19.56
C ASP A 447 7.05 -12.78 -18.78
N MET A 448 6.03 -11.92 -18.66
CA MET A 448 6.15 -10.60 -18.05
C MET A 448 5.22 -10.42 -16.85
N ASP A 449 5.82 -10.24 -15.67
CA ASP A 449 5.10 -9.99 -14.43
C ASP A 449 4.82 -8.50 -14.21
N ASP A 450 3.53 -8.16 -14.13
CA ASP A 450 2.88 -6.94 -13.58
C ASP A 450 3.31 -5.55 -14.10
N ASP A 451 4.60 -5.18 -14.11
CA ASP A 451 5.06 -3.80 -14.34
C ASP A 451 6.17 -3.71 -15.41
N PRO A 452 5.85 -3.21 -16.61
CA PRO A 452 6.82 -3.15 -17.72
C PRO A 452 7.99 -2.20 -17.46
N VAL A 453 7.82 -1.15 -16.66
CA VAL A 453 8.93 -0.23 -16.33
C VAL A 453 9.94 -0.93 -15.44
N LEU A 454 9.47 -1.69 -14.45
CA LEU A 454 10.34 -2.47 -13.58
C LEU A 454 11.00 -3.62 -14.33
N PHE A 455 10.30 -4.24 -15.29
CA PHE A 455 10.87 -5.25 -16.17
C PHE A 455 12.05 -4.69 -16.97
N ILE A 456 11.86 -3.56 -17.67
CA ILE A 456 12.93 -2.90 -18.45
C ILE A 456 14.14 -2.57 -17.56
N ALA A 457 13.91 -2.14 -16.32
CA ALA A 457 14.99 -1.78 -15.41
C ALA A 457 15.73 -2.98 -14.79
N ARG A 458 15.16 -4.19 -14.79
CA ARG A 458 15.80 -5.40 -14.23
C ARG A 458 16.38 -6.31 -15.30
N ASP A 459 15.82 -6.29 -16.51
CA ASP A 459 16.24 -7.15 -17.60
C ASP A 459 17.56 -6.66 -18.20
N TRP A 460 18.60 -7.51 -18.10
CA TRP A 460 19.96 -7.16 -18.52
C TRP A 460 20.07 -6.80 -20.01
N ARG A 461 19.24 -7.40 -20.89
CA ARG A 461 19.24 -7.08 -22.33
C ARG A 461 18.73 -5.66 -22.56
N SER A 462 17.66 -5.29 -21.87
CA SER A 462 17.11 -3.93 -21.89
C SER A 462 18.14 -2.93 -21.34
N GLN A 463 18.83 -3.27 -20.25
CA GLN A 463 19.88 -2.42 -19.68
C GLN A 463 21.06 -2.21 -20.65
N VAL A 464 21.54 -3.25 -21.33
CA VAL A 464 22.63 -3.14 -22.31
C VAL A 464 22.22 -2.23 -23.47
N VAL A 465 21.00 -2.38 -23.98
CA VAL A 465 20.51 -1.56 -25.09
C VAL A 465 20.29 -0.10 -24.67
N ILE A 466 19.77 0.13 -23.45
CA ILE A 466 19.65 1.48 -22.88
C ILE A 466 21.03 2.11 -22.67
N ALA A 467 22.00 1.36 -22.16
CA ALA A 467 23.37 1.82 -21.96
C ALA A 467 24.02 2.20 -23.28
N LEU A 468 23.83 1.40 -24.34
CA LEU A 468 24.28 1.73 -25.69
C LEU A 468 23.66 3.05 -26.17
N GLY A 469 22.35 3.24 -26.00
CA GLY A 469 21.68 4.49 -26.35
C GLY A 469 22.20 5.69 -25.57
N ALA A 470 22.44 5.53 -24.27
CA ALA A 470 23.04 6.58 -23.43
C ALA A 470 24.46 6.95 -23.88
N VAL A 471 25.29 5.97 -24.21
CA VAL A 471 26.65 6.21 -24.76
C VAL A 471 26.55 6.98 -26.08
N LEU A 472 25.65 6.59 -26.98
CA LEU A 472 25.45 7.30 -28.24
C LEU A 472 25.02 8.76 -28.04
N LEU A 473 24.10 9.03 -27.11
CA LEU A 473 23.70 10.39 -26.76
C LEU A 473 24.86 11.22 -26.21
N LEU A 474 25.65 10.63 -25.30
CA LEU A 474 26.81 11.31 -24.71
C LEU A 474 27.85 11.64 -25.78
N VAL A 475 28.25 10.66 -26.60
CA VAL A 475 29.24 10.87 -27.67
C VAL A 475 28.73 11.87 -28.72
N ALA A 476 27.44 11.83 -29.04
CA ALA A 476 26.84 12.81 -29.96
C ALA A 476 26.93 14.25 -29.43
N GLY A 477 26.90 14.43 -28.11
CA GLY A 477 26.95 15.73 -27.43
C GLY A 477 28.34 16.20 -27.02
N MET A 478 29.37 15.34 -27.11
CA MET A 478 30.75 15.73 -26.84
C MET A 478 31.19 16.79 -27.86
N ARG A 479 31.78 17.87 -27.35
CA ARG A 479 32.39 18.94 -28.13
C ARG A 479 33.89 18.80 -28.13
#